data_AF-A0AAD7H6M0-F1
#
_entry.id   AF-A0AAD7H6M0-F1
#
_cell.length_a   1.000
_cell.length_b   1.000
_cell.length_c   1.000
_cell.angle_alpha   90.00
_cell.angle_beta   90.00
_cell.angle_gamma   90.00
#
_symmetry.space_group_name_H-M   'P 1'
#
loop_
_entity.id
_entity.type
_entity.pdbx_description
1 polymer ?
#
loop_
_entity_poly.entity_id
_entity_poly.type
_entity_poly.pdbx_seq_one_letter_code
_entity_poly.pdbx_strand_id
1 'polypeptide(L)'
;MAHTLVTFKIPFQLVFSDNNAVVIERACYALSHISRDVKGATAVVKAGVLGTVPSLLTSPRVGVQRWTSKMITGLAFHPSTRGAVVAAQLCPQLVALLGDDDVIVVEEACYALSQISRDLDGAKAVIEAGALETVQNLLTSPRAGVRRWASKMLAVFAFHPST
;
A
#
# COMPACT_ATOMS: atom_id res chain seq x y z
N MET A 1 -6.71 28.01 7.43
CA MET A 1 -5.67 26.94 7.48
C MET A 1 -5.73 26.07 8.74
N ALA A 2 -6.18 26.56 9.90
CA ALA A 2 -6.26 25.74 11.13
C ALA A 2 -7.32 24.61 11.07
N HIS A 3 -8.40 24.79 10.31
CA HIS A 3 -9.50 23.83 10.22
C HIS A 3 -9.11 22.50 9.53
N THR A 4 -8.14 22.53 8.61
CA THR A 4 -7.72 21.34 7.86
C THR A 4 -6.83 20.42 8.71
N LEU A 5 -6.03 20.97 9.62
CA LEU A 5 -5.12 20.21 10.48
C LEU A 5 -5.83 19.50 11.65
N VAL A 6 -6.93 20.07 12.16
CA VAL A 6 -7.77 19.42 13.19
C VAL A 6 -8.49 18.19 12.61
N THR A 7 -8.97 18.27 11.36
CA THR A 7 -9.62 17.15 10.66
C THR A 7 -8.69 15.96 10.43
N PHE A 8 -7.37 16.18 10.31
CA PHE A 8 -6.42 15.09 10.11
C PHE A 8 -6.14 14.29 11.39
N LYS A 9 -6.28 14.86 12.60
CA LYS A 9 -5.93 14.15 13.86
C LYS A 9 -6.82 12.94 14.15
N ILE A 10 -8.10 13.01 13.81
CA ILE A 10 -9.08 11.97 14.19
C ILE A 10 -8.81 10.65 13.46
N PRO A 11 -8.67 10.61 12.11
CA PRO A 11 -8.31 9.37 11.42
C PRO A 11 -7.02 8.73 11.91
N PHE A 12 -6.01 9.53 12.29
CA PHE A 12 -4.77 9.02 12.87
C PHE A 12 -5.04 8.30 14.20
N GLN A 13 -5.74 8.94 15.14
CA GLN A 13 -6.02 8.34 16.45
C GLN A 13 -6.82 7.03 16.33
N LEU A 14 -7.82 7.00 15.44
CA LEU A 14 -8.69 5.83 15.29
C LEU A 14 -7.96 4.56 14.85
N VAL A 15 -6.93 4.66 14.00
CA VAL A 15 -6.15 3.47 13.61
C VAL A 15 -5.24 2.94 14.73
N PHE A 16 -4.98 3.73 15.77
CA PHE A 16 -4.17 3.30 16.93
C PHE A 16 -5.00 2.76 18.10
N SER A 17 -6.23 3.25 18.30
CA SER A 17 -6.93 3.06 19.58
C SER A 17 -8.35 2.50 19.49
N ASP A 18 -8.94 2.41 18.30
CA ASP A 18 -10.31 1.90 18.15
C ASP A 18 -10.31 0.38 17.90
N ASN A 19 -11.31 -0.32 18.45
CA ASN A 19 -11.49 -1.77 18.27
C ASN A 19 -12.62 -2.10 17.29
N ASN A 20 -13.38 -1.10 16.83
CA ASN A 20 -14.48 -1.29 15.90
C ASN A 20 -13.96 -1.27 14.46
N ALA A 21 -13.97 -2.44 13.82
CA ALA A 21 -13.50 -2.61 12.44
C ALA A 21 -14.17 -1.68 11.42
N VAL A 22 -15.42 -1.25 11.65
CA VAL A 22 -16.11 -0.31 10.75
C VAL A 22 -15.57 1.12 10.92
N VAL A 23 -15.20 1.50 12.15
CA VAL A 23 -14.58 2.80 12.43
C VAL A 23 -13.17 2.84 11.87
N ILE A 24 -12.40 1.77 12.08
CA ILE A 24 -11.06 1.59 11.51
C ILE A 24 -11.11 1.66 9.97
N GLU A 25 -12.09 1.01 9.33
CA GLU A 25 -12.25 1.08 7.88
C GLU A 25 -12.45 2.52 7.40
N ARG A 26 -13.32 3.28 8.06
CA ARG A 26 -13.57 4.70 7.72
C ARG A 26 -12.32 5.55 7.93
N ALA A 27 -11.53 5.26 8.95
CA ALA A 27 -10.25 5.92 9.18
C ALA A 27 -9.26 5.61 8.05
N CYS A 28 -9.12 4.33 7.66
CA CYS A 28 -8.28 3.91 6.54
C CYS A 28 -8.73 4.56 5.22
N TYR A 29 -10.05 4.64 4.98
CA TYR A 29 -10.62 5.34 3.85
C TYR A 29 -10.16 6.80 3.82
N ALA A 30 -10.34 7.55 4.90
CA ALA A 30 -9.92 8.94 4.99
C ALA A 30 -8.41 9.10 4.77
N LEU A 31 -7.59 8.25 5.41
CA LEU A 31 -6.14 8.27 5.26
C LEU A 31 -5.71 7.97 3.82
N SER A 32 -6.41 7.08 3.11
CA SER A 32 -6.10 6.80 1.69
C SER A 32 -6.30 8.03 0.79
N HIS A 33 -7.29 8.86 1.08
CA HIS A 33 -7.52 10.11 0.37
C HIS A 33 -6.47 11.18 0.74
N ILE A 34 -6.10 11.25 2.02
CA ILE A 34 -5.08 12.18 2.53
C ILE A 34 -3.72 11.89 1.88
N SER A 35 -3.34 10.62 1.76
CA SER A 35 -2.08 10.18 1.16
C SER A 35 -1.93 10.50 -0.32
N ARG A 36 -2.98 10.95 -1.01
CA ARG A 36 -2.89 11.36 -2.43
C ARG A 36 -2.12 12.66 -2.61
N ASP A 37 -2.17 13.55 -1.62
CA ASP A 37 -1.39 14.80 -1.62
C ASP A 37 -0.06 14.60 -0.89
N VAL A 38 1.00 15.26 -1.37
CA VAL A 38 2.35 15.11 -0.80
C VAL A 38 2.43 15.56 0.66
N LYS A 39 1.70 16.62 1.05
CA LYS A 39 1.68 17.09 2.44
C LYS A 39 0.92 16.11 3.33
N GLY A 40 -0.20 15.58 2.82
CA GLY A 40 -0.99 14.55 3.50
C GLY A 40 -0.19 13.26 3.71
N ALA A 41 0.45 12.75 2.65
CA ALA A 41 1.32 11.58 2.74
C ALA A 41 2.45 11.77 3.77
N THR A 42 3.10 12.93 3.76
CA THR A 42 4.15 13.27 4.74
C THR A 42 3.60 13.30 6.15
N ALA A 43 2.39 13.83 6.36
CA ALA A 43 1.74 13.86 7.67
C ALA A 43 1.41 12.44 8.17
N VAL A 44 0.94 11.56 7.29
CA VAL A 44 0.64 10.15 7.62
C VAL A 44 1.89 9.41 8.09
N VAL A 45 3.02 9.59 7.39
CA VAL A 45 4.30 8.99 7.78
C VAL A 45 4.78 9.56 9.12
N LYS A 46 4.76 10.89 9.28
CA LYS A 46 5.17 11.56 10.53
C LYS A 46 4.31 11.20 11.74
N ALA A 47 3.03 10.88 11.51
CA ALA A 47 2.12 10.43 12.56
C ALA A 47 2.36 8.98 13.00
N GLY A 48 3.30 8.24 12.37
CA GLY A 48 3.64 6.87 12.76
C GLY A 48 2.64 5.81 12.27
N VAL A 49 1.72 6.17 11.37
CA VAL A 49 0.65 5.26 10.89
C VAL A 49 1.23 3.98 10.29
N LEU A 50 2.39 4.04 9.65
CA LEU A 50 3.06 2.87 9.06
C LEU A 50 3.27 1.72 10.06
N GLY A 51 3.43 2.00 11.37
CA GLY A 51 3.55 0.97 12.39
C GLY A 51 2.27 0.17 12.64
N THR A 52 1.11 0.70 12.25
CA THR A 52 -0.20 0.00 12.36
C THR A 52 -0.55 -0.77 11.10
N VAL A 53 0.05 -0.43 9.97
CA VAL A 53 -0.28 -1.02 8.66
C VAL A 53 -0.20 -2.55 8.66
N PRO A 54 0.77 -3.21 9.32
CA PRO A 54 0.81 -4.66 9.35
C PRO A 54 -0.45 -5.33 9.92
N SER A 55 -1.06 -4.78 10.97
CA SER A 55 -2.30 -5.33 11.54
C SER A 55 -3.53 -4.97 10.71
N LEU A 56 -3.50 -3.84 10.02
CA LEU A 56 -4.58 -3.41 9.13
C LEU A 56 -4.66 -4.27 7.86
N LEU A 57 -3.51 -4.65 7.27
CA LEU A 57 -3.45 -5.53 6.09
C LEU A 57 -3.91 -6.96 6.39
N THR A 58 -3.84 -7.41 7.64
CA THR A 58 -4.33 -8.74 8.07
C THR A 58 -5.72 -8.70 8.70
N SER A 59 -6.41 -7.57 8.63
CA SER A 59 -7.76 -7.42 9.18
C SER A 59 -8.72 -8.42 8.52
N PRO A 60 -9.64 -9.07 9.27
CA PRO A 60 -10.66 -9.95 8.68
C PRO A 60 -11.67 -9.18 7.80
N ARG A 61 -11.63 -7.85 7.82
CA ARG A 61 -12.51 -7.00 7.04
C ARG A 61 -11.80 -6.55 5.76
N VAL A 62 -12.25 -7.10 4.63
CA VAL A 62 -11.79 -6.76 3.27
C VAL A 62 -11.72 -5.25 3.03
N GLY A 63 -12.69 -4.48 3.53
CA GLY A 63 -12.68 -3.01 3.41
C GLY A 63 -11.44 -2.37 4.05
N VAL A 64 -11.01 -2.84 5.22
CA VAL A 64 -9.80 -2.33 5.89
C VAL A 64 -8.56 -2.65 5.06
N GLN A 65 -8.43 -3.88 4.57
CA GLN A 65 -7.31 -4.27 3.72
C GLN A 65 -7.25 -3.42 2.46
N ARG A 66 -8.39 -3.26 1.77
CA ARG A 66 -8.50 -2.46 0.54
C ARG A 66 -8.05 -1.02 0.75
N TRP A 67 -8.59 -0.33 1.76
CA TRP A 67 -8.24 1.08 2.00
C TRP A 67 -6.82 1.25 2.51
N THR A 68 -6.31 0.27 3.26
CA THR A 68 -4.91 0.24 3.69
C THR A 68 -3.97 0.10 2.50
N SER A 69 -4.23 -0.84 1.58
CA SER A 69 -3.47 -0.98 0.34
C SER A 69 -3.51 0.30 -0.50
N LYS A 70 -4.68 0.93 -0.62
CA LYS A 70 -4.84 2.21 -1.31
C LYS A 70 -4.09 3.36 -0.62
N MET A 71 -4.05 3.38 0.70
CA MET A 71 -3.24 4.32 1.47
C MET A 71 -1.76 4.15 1.16
N ILE A 72 -1.26 2.92 1.16
CA ILE A 72 0.14 2.62 0.82
C ILE A 72 0.47 3.07 -0.61
N THR A 73 -0.43 2.85 -1.57
CA THR A 73 -0.30 3.37 -2.94
C THR A 73 -0.06 4.88 -2.96
N GLY A 74 -0.86 5.65 -2.20
CA GLY A 74 -0.70 7.10 -2.09
C GLY A 74 0.66 7.49 -1.50
N LEU A 75 1.08 6.80 -0.43
CA LEU A 75 2.38 7.03 0.21
C LEU A 75 3.56 6.69 -0.71
N ALA A 76 3.49 5.57 -1.42
CA ALA A 76 4.56 5.13 -2.33
C ALA A 76 4.57 5.91 -3.65
N PHE A 77 3.49 6.59 -4.02
CA PHE A 77 3.46 7.45 -5.20
C PHE A 77 4.47 8.60 -5.08
N HIS A 78 4.60 9.19 -3.89
CA HIS A 78 5.48 10.34 -3.64
C HIS A 78 6.90 9.89 -3.28
N PRO A 79 7.95 10.35 -3.99
CA PRO A 79 9.34 10.01 -3.66
C PRO A 79 9.76 10.34 -2.23
N SER A 80 9.25 11.43 -1.65
CA SER A 80 9.57 11.87 -0.29
C SER A 80 9.09 10.94 0.81
N THR A 81 8.11 10.06 0.53
CA THR A 81 7.55 9.11 1.50
C THR A 81 7.79 7.65 1.11
N ARG A 82 8.21 7.37 -0.13
CA ARG A 82 8.45 5.99 -0.60
C ARG A 82 9.51 5.26 0.23
N GLY A 83 10.62 5.92 0.56
CA GLY A 83 11.66 5.34 1.41
C GLY A 83 11.14 4.90 2.78
N ALA A 84 10.19 5.64 3.37
CA ALA A 84 9.56 5.26 4.64
C ALA A 84 8.65 4.04 4.49
N VAL A 85 7.93 3.91 3.36
CA VAL A 85 7.13 2.73 3.05
C VAL A 85 8.01 1.49 2.91
N VAL A 86 9.14 1.61 2.22
CA VAL A 86 10.14 0.53 2.07
C VAL A 86 10.72 0.14 3.44
N ALA A 87 11.12 1.13 4.24
CA ALA A 87 11.66 0.91 5.58
C ALA A 87 10.66 0.26 6.55
N ALA A 88 9.36 0.41 6.31
CA ALA A 88 8.31 -0.25 7.09
C ALA A 88 8.11 -1.74 6.75
N GLN A 89 8.89 -2.29 5.81
CA GLN A 89 8.90 -3.72 5.44
C GLN A 89 7.51 -4.29 5.09
N LEU A 90 6.69 -3.50 4.38
CA LEU A 90 5.31 -3.86 4.04
C LEU A 90 5.19 -4.78 2.81
N CYS A 91 6.27 -4.93 2.02
CA CYS A 91 6.25 -5.68 0.77
C CYS A 91 5.78 -7.15 0.93
N PRO A 92 6.26 -7.95 1.91
CA PRO A 92 5.82 -9.33 2.07
C PRO A 92 4.31 -9.45 2.31
N GLN A 93 3.74 -8.52 3.09
CA GLN A 93 2.30 -8.52 3.38
C GLN A 93 1.48 -8.16 2.14
N LEU A 94 1.94 -7.18 1.35
CA LEU A 94 1.31 -6.83 0.08
C LEU A 94 1.40 -7.96 -0.95
N VAL A 95 2.51 -8.71 -0.97
CA VAL A 95 2.65 -9.89 -1.82
C VAL A 95 1.66 -10.98 -1.40
N ALA A 96 1.46 -11.21 -0.10
CA ALA A 96 0.46 -12.17 0.37
C ALA A 96 -0.97 -11.80 -0.08
N LEU A 97 -1.32 -10.50 -0.08
CA LEU A 97 -2.62 -10.02 -0.56
C LEU A 97 -2.85 -10.19 -2.07
N LEU A 98 -1.82 -10.55 -2.85
CA LEU A 98 -2.00 -10.88 -4.26
C LEU A 98 -2.76 -12.21 -4.47
N GLY A 99 -2.83 -13.04 -3.43
CA GLY A 99 -3.62 -14.28 -3.41
C GLY A 99 -5.00 -14.13 -2.75
N ASP A 100 -5.45 -12.90 -2.48
CA ASP A 100 -6.75 -12.66 -1.83
C ASP A 100 -7.95 -12.98 -2.75
N ASP A 101 -9.05 -13.44 -2.16
CA ASP A 101 -10.30 -13.73 -2.89
C ASP A 101 -10.98 -12.45 -3.40
N ASP A 102 -10.82 -11.31 -2.71
CA ASP A 102 -11.34 -10.02 -3.16
C ASP A 102 -10.43 -9.40 -4.20
N VAL A 103 -10.96 -9.34 -5.41
CA VAL A 103 -10.31 -8.75 -6.57
C VAL A 103 -9.73 -7.36 -6.34
N ILE A 104 -10.46 -6.50 -5.63
CA ILE A 104 -10.08 -5.11 -5.50
C ILE A 104 -8.94 -5.00 -4.50
N VAL A 105 -8.89 -5.88 -3.48
CA VAL A 105 -7.71 -6.02 -2.62
C VAL A 105 -6.49 -6.42 -3.44
N VAL A 106 -6.60 -7.44 -4.29
CA VAL A 106 -5.52 -7.88 -5.19
C VAL A 106 -5.05 -6.74 -6.10
N GLU A 107 -5.99 -5.99 -6.71
CA GLU A 107 -5.66 -4.88 -7.59
C GLU A 107 -4.95 -3.73 -6.85
N GLU A 108 -5.45 -3.34 -5.67
CA GLU A 108 -4.82 -2.28 -4.87
C GLU A 108 -3.45 -2.71 -4.32
N ALA A 109 -3.28 -3.97 -3.91
CA ALA A 109 -2.00 -4.52 -3.46
C ALA A 109 -0.98 -4.56 -4.60
N CYS A 110 -1.38 -5.03 -5.78
CA CYS A 110 -0.55 -5.02 -6.98
C CYS A 110 -0.17 -3.59 -7.39
N TYR A 111 -1.13 -2.65 -7.30
CA TYR A 111 -0.87 -1.26 -7.60
C TYR A 111 0.11 -0.62 -6.61
N ALA A 112 -0.04 -0.89 -5.32
CA ALA A 112 0.86 -0.43 -4.26
C ALA A 112 2.30 -0.92 -4.50
N LEU A 113 2.49 -2.22 -4.77
CA LEU A 113 3.79 -2.80 -5.10
C LEU A 113 4.40 -2.12 -6.34
N SER A 114 3.60 -1.82 -7.37
CA SER A 114 4.06 -1.10 -8.57
C SER A 114 4.45 0.38 -8.32
N GLN A 115 3.99 0.98 -7.23
CA GLN A 115 4.41 2.31 -6.79
C GLN A 115 5.68 2.24 -5.94
N ILE A 116 5.79 1.22 -5.07
CA ILE A 116 6.98 0.95 -4.27
C ILE A 116 8.16 0.66 -5.19
N SER A 117 7.96 -0.14 -6.23
CA SER A 117 9.02 -0.55 -7.16
C SER A 117 9.49 0.54 -8.12
N ARG A 118 9.14 1.82 -7.91
CA ARG A 118 9.52 2.92 -8.83
C ARG A 118 10.94 3.41 -8.64
N ASP A 119 11.58 3.07 -7.53
CA ASP A 119 13.01 3.28 -7.30
C ASP A 119 13.71 1.95 -7.03
N LEU A 120 15.05 1.99 -7.08
CA LEU A 120 15.88 0.80 -7.02
C LEU A 120 15.71 0.05 -5.70
N ASP A 121 15.69 0.77 -4.57
CA ASP A 121 15.57 0.16 -3.24
C ASP A 121 14.19 -0.48 -3.07
N GLY A 122 13.12 0.19 -3.51
CA GLY A 122 11.79 -0.38 -3.49
C GLY A 122 11.64 -1.58 -4.44
N ALA A 123 12.26 -1.53 -5.62
CA ALA A 123 12.26 -2.67 -6.55
C ALA A 123 12.94 -3.90 -5.94
N LYS A 124 14.12 -3.72 -5.32
CA LYS A 124 14.82 -4.79 -4.59
C LYS A 124 13.97 -5.36 -3.47
N ALA A 125 13.39 -4.50 -2.62
CA ALA A 125 12.53 -4.94 -1.52
C ALA A 125 11.31 -5.75 -1.98
N VAL A 126 10.73 -5.39 -3.14
CA VAL A 126 9.60 -6.13 -3.73
C VAL A 126 10.06 -7.49 -4.29
N ILE A 127 11.23 -7.56 -4.94
CA ILE A 127 11.79 -8.81 -5.46
C ILE A 127 12.12 -9.76 -4.30
N GLU A 128 12.81 -9.27 -3.27
CA GLU A 128 13.19 -10.02 -2.07
C GLU A 128 11.97 -10.52 -1.28
N ALA A 129 10.84 -9.82 -1.37
CA ALA A 129 9.57 -10.25 -0.80
C ALA A 129 8.88 -11.41 -1.57
N GLY A 130 9.51 -11.96 -2.61
CA GLY A 130 8.98 -13.10 -3.38
C GLY A 130 7.91 -12.71 -4.40
N ALA A 131 7.85 -11.43 -4.82
CA ALA A 131 6.83 -10.98 -5.75
C ALA A 131 6.97 -11.58 -7.15
N LEU A 132 8.16 -12.03 -7.57
CA LEU A 132 8.42 -12.42 -8.96
C LEU A 132 7.53 -13.58 -9.44
N GLU A 133 7.45 -14.67 -8.69
CA GLU A 133 6.63 -15.84 -9.04
C GLU A 133 5.14 -15.47 -9.06
N THR A 134 4.70 -14.72 -8.04
CA THR A 134 3.32 -14.25 -7.93
C THR A 134 2.94 -13.35 -9.11
N VAL A 135 3.81 -12.40 -9.48
CA VAL A 135 3.60 -11.49 -10.61
C VAL A 135 3.49 -12.26 -11.93
N GLN A 136 4.32 -13.28 -12.15
CA GLN A 136 4.22 -14.12 -13.36
C GLN A 136 2.86 -14.80 -13.46
N ASN A 137 2.35 -15.36 -12.36
CA ASN A 137 1.01 -15.96 -12.32
C ASN A 137 -0.08 -14.93 -12.61
N LEU A 138 0.02 -13.72 -12.04
CA LEU A 138 -0.94 -12.64 -12.24
C LEU A 138 -1.02 -12.12 -13.69
N LEU A 139 0.01 -12.32 -14.52
CA LEU A 139 -0.04 -11.97 -15.95
C LEU A 139 -1.08 -12.77 -16.72
N THR A 140 -1.43 -13.97 -16.23
CA THR A 140 -2.49 -14.81 -16.80
C THR A 140 -3.87 -14.53 -16.21
N SER A 141 -3.97 -13.61 -15.24
CA SER A 141 -5.24 -13.25 -14.61
C SER A 141 -6.29 -12.84 -15.64
N PRO A 142 -7.57 -13.23 -15.51
CA PRO A 142 -8.62 -12.78 -16.43
C PRO A 142 -8.88 -11.27 -16.35
N ARG A 143 -8.33 -10.57 -15.33
CA ARG A 143 -8.61 -9.16 -15.07
C ARG A 143 -7.54 -8.23 -15.62
N ALA A 144 -7.95 -7.30 -16.47
CA ALA A 144 -7.04 -6.38 -17.14
C ALA A 144 -6.28 -5.45 -16.18
N GLY A 145 -6.93 -4.98 -15.09
CA GLY A 145 -6.27 -4.14 -14.08
C GLY A 145 -5.10 -4.85 -13.40
N VAL A 146 -5.32 -6.09 -12.95
CA VAL A 146 -4.29 -6.94 -12.35
C VAL A 146 -3.15 -7.21 -13.35
N ARG A 147 -3.48 -7.61 -14.59
CA ARG A 147 -2.45 -7.84 -15.63
C ARG A 147 -1.63 -6.59 -15.92
N ARG A 148 -2.25 -5.42 -15.97
CA ARG A 148 -1.58 -4.13 -16.23
C ARG A 148 -0.52 -3.84 -15.17
N TRP A 149 -0.85 -3.99 -13.89
CA TRP A 149 0.08 -3.73 -12.80
C TRP A 149 1.17 -4.79 -12.70
N ALA A 150 0.83 -6.07 -12.90
CA ALA A 150 1.80 -7.16 -12.99
C ALA A 150 2.81 -6.93 -14.13
N SER A 151 2.33 -6.52 -15.31
CA SER A 151 3.20 -6.20 -16.46
C SER A 151 4.14 -5.04 -16.17
N LYS A 152 3.65 -4.01 -15.45
CA LYS A 152 4.47 -2.87 -15.03
C LYS A 152 5.55 -3.30 -14.04
N MET A 153 5.23 -4.15 -13.06
CA MET A 153 6.20 -4.68 -12.11
C MET A 153 7.26 -5.54 -12.81
N LEU A 154 6.86 -6.40 -13.76
CA LEU A 154 7.80 -7.19 -14.55
C LEU A 154 8.77 -6.30 -15.35
N ALA A 155 8.27 -5.23 -15.97
CA ALA A 155 9.12 -4.27 -16.68
C ALA A 155 10.16 -3.64 -15.73
N VAL A 156 9.75 -3.22 -14.54
CA VAL A 156 10.64 -2.69 -13.51
C VAL A 156 11.72 -3.71 -13.12
N PHE A 157 11.35 -4.98 -12.91
CA PHE A 157 12.31 -6.04 -12.56
C PHE A 157 13.30 -6.29 -13.70
N ALA A 158 12.88 -6.18 -14.96
CA ALA A 158 13.77 -6.32 -16.10
C ALA A 158 14.77 -5.14 -16.24
N PHE A 159 14.37 -3.92 -15.87
CA PHE A 159 15.27 -2.76 -15.85
C PHE A 159 16.22 -2.74 -14.66
N HIS A 160 15.85 -3.42 -13.57
CA HIS A 160 16.67 -3.57 -12.38
C HIS A 160 16.99 -5.05 -12.16
N PRO A 161 17.78 -5.67 -13.06
CA PRO A 161 18.20 -7.04 -12.87
C PRO A 161 18.93 -7.10 -11.54
N SER A 162 18.35 -7.79 -10.58
CA SER A 162 19.06 -8.25 -9.40
C SER A 162 20.08 -9.29 -9.85
N THR A 163 21.21 -8.79 -10.35
CA THR A 163 22.50 -9.50 -10.44
C THR A 163 23.46 -8.86 -9.46
#